data_AF-A0A1J8R7T6-F1
#
_entry.id   AF-A0A1J8R7T6-F1
#
_cell.length_a   1.000
_cell.length_b   1.000
_cell.length_c   1.000
_cell.angle_alpha   90.00
_cell.angle_beta   90.00
_cell.angle_gamma   90.00
#
_symmetry.space_group_name_H-M   'P 1'
#
loop_
_entity.id
_entity.type
_entity.pdbx_description
1 polymer ?
#
loop_
_entity_poly.entity_id
_entity_poly.type
_entity_poly.pdbx_seq_one_letter_code
_entity_poly.pdbx_strand_id
1 'polypeptide(L)'
;MTVEEIFVGKGSKFPGLLGLVEAYIDTLDVGSLQTPATWIRNFVRSHPSYKFDSSVSQEINYDLLVAVDEIERGVRRAPEMLPEDYRPSNGYHSGSTP
;
A
#
# COMPACT_ATOMS: atom_id res chain seq x y z
N MET A 1 14.49 -3.12 -41.83
CA MET A 1 14.01 -3.58 -40.52
C MET A 1 15.07 -4.50 -39.99
N THR A 2 15.93 -3.98 -39.12
CA THR A 2 17.00 -4.76 -38.47
C THR A 2 16.57 -5.17 -37.07
N VAL A 3 17.33 -6.09 -36.46
CA VAL A 3 17.06 -6.53 -35.09
C VAL A 3 17.19 -5.35 -34.12
N GLU A 4 18.16 -4.46 -34.32
CA GLU A 4 18.37 -3.26 -33.52
C GLU A 4 17.16 -2.32 -33.59
N GLU A 5 16.57 -2.14 -34.78
CA GLU A 5 15.36 -1.34 -34.99
C GLU A 5 14.14 -1.95 -34.27
N ILE A 6 14.10 -3.26 -34.06
CA ILE A 6 13.03 -3.95 -33.32
C ILE A 6 13.17 -3.71 -31.81
N PHE A 7 14.39 -3.84 -31.29
CA PHE A 7 14.65 -3.71 -29.84
C PHE A 7 14.59 -2.26 -29.36
N VAL A 8 15.29 -1.34 -30.04
CA VAL A 8 15.45 0.06 -29.61
C VAL A 8 14.38 0.96 -30.22
N GLY A 9 13.78 0.53 -31.33
CA GLY A 9 12.80 1.31 -32.05
C GLY A 9 13.38 2.03 -33.27
N LYS A 10 12.52 2.71 -34.01
CA LYS A 10 12.89 3.45 -35.22
C LYS A 10 12.08 4.74 -35.35
N GLY A 11 12.76 5.87 -35.13
CA GLY A 11 12.16 7.21 -35.21
C GLY A 11 11.05 7.43 -34.18
N SER A 12 10.24 8.47 -34.36
CA SER A 12 9.17 8.85 -33.42
C SER A 12 7.91 7.96 -33.49
N LYS A 13 7.85 6.99 -34.40
CA LYS A 13 6.65 6.17 -34.64
C LYS A 13 6.67 4.78 -33.99
N PHE A 14 7.86 4.25 -33.67
CA PHE A 14 7.99 2.92 -33.09
C PHE A 14 9.01 2.95 -31.94
N PRO A 15 8.57 2.86 -30.68
CA PRO A 15 9.44 3.00 -29.50
C PRO A 15 10.34 1.77 -29.26
N GLY A 16 10.19 0.70 -30.04
CA GLY A 16 10.92 -0.54 -29.81
C GLY A 16 10.36 -1.37 -28.66
N LEU A 17 10.78 -2.63 -28.57
CA LEU A 17 10.41 -3.49 -27.46
C LEU A 17 10.87 -2.93 -26.11
N LEU A 18 12.07 -2.32 -26.06
CA LEU A 18 12.58 -1.71 -24.85
C LEU A 18 11.70 -0.56 -24.40
N GLY A 19 11.29 0.33 -25.31
CA GLY A 19 10.39 1.44 -24.97
C GLY A 19 9.02 0.99 -24.50
N LEU A 20 8.52 -0.17 -24.98
CA LEU A 20 7.29 -0.77 -24.46
C LEU A 20 7.46 -1.36 -23.06
N VAL A 21 8.62 -1.98 -22.78
CA VAL A 21 8.95 -2.50 -21.45
C VAL A 21 9.07 -1.36 -20.45
N GLU A 22 9.81 -0.30 -20.78
CA GLU A 22 9.94 0.89 -19.93
C GLU A 22 8.58 1.54 -19.65
N ALA A 23 7.77 1.76 -20.69
CA ALA A 23 6.42 2.30 -20.51
C ALA A 23 5.52 1.40 -19.66
N TYR A 24 5.66 0.08 -19.78
CA TYR A 24 4.93 -0.86 -18.92
C TYR A 24 5.39 -0.77 -17.47
N ILE A 25 6.70 -0.76 -17.21
CA ILE A 25 7.25 -0.60 -15.86
C ILE A 25 6.81 0.73 -15.23
N ASP A 26 6.76 1.82 -16.01
CA ASP A 26 6.24 3.11 -15.54
C ASP A 26 4.76 3.06 -15.13
N THR A 27 3.96 2.17 -15.74
CA THR A 27 2.57 1.95 -15.31
C THR A 27 2.44 1.08 -14.07
N LEU A 28 3.50 0.33 -13.72
CA LEU A 28 3.50 -0.46 -12.51
C LEU A 28 3.80 0.47 -11.33
N ASP A 29 2.84 0.62 -10.43
CA ASP A 29 3.05 1.29 -9.15
C ASP A 29 3.87 0.39 -8.20
N VAL A 30 5.17 0.22 -8.51
CA VAL A 30 6.08 -0.63 -7.76
C VAL A 30 6.83 0.21 -6.73
N GLY A 31 6.24 0.38 -5.53
CA GLY A 31 7.06 0.50 -4.32
C GLY A 31 6.94 1.77 -3.47
N SER A 32 5.84 2.52 -3.52
CA SER A 32 5.63 3.59 -2.53
C SER A 32 4.90 3.11 -1.27
N LEU A 33 3.91 2.23 -1.41
CA LEU A 33 3.03 1.82 -0.31
C LEU A 33 3.37 0.43 0.24
N GLN A 34 3.28 0.30 1.56
CA GLN A 34 3.34 -0.95 2.29
C GLN A 34 2.09 -1.78 1.99
N THR A 35 2.29 -3.09 1.85
CA THR A 35 1.17 -4.02 1.92
C THR A 35 0.55 -3.98 3.32
N PRO A 36 -0.75 -4.27 3.48
CA PRO A 36 -1.38 -4.37 4.81
C PRO A 36 -0.63 -5.32 5.75
N ALA A 37 -0.11 -6.43 5.24
CA ALA A 37 0.68 -7.37 6.05
C ALA A 37 2.01 -6.77 6.55
N THR A 38 2.68 -5.95 5.75
CA THR A 38 3.88 -5.21 6.17
C THR A 38 3.53 -4.16 7.21
N TRP A 39 2.43 -3.43 7.00
CA TRP A 39 1.94 -2.44 7.95
C TRP A 39 1.61 -3.05 9.31
N ILE A 40 0.80 -4.12 9.35
CA ILE A 40 0.45 -4.84 10.58
C ILE A 40 1.70 -5.32 11.31
N ARG A 41 2.68 -5.87 10.57
CA ARG A 41 3.95 -6.33 11.16
C ARG A 41 4.72 -5.19 11.80
N ASN A 42 4.80 -4.03 11.15
CA ASN A 42 5.50 -2.86 11.67
C ASN A 42 4.76 -2.29 12.89
N PHE A 43 3.44 -2.21 12.83
CA PHE A 43 2.59 -1.80 13.94
C PHE A 43 2.85 -2.65 15.18
N VAL A 44 2.73 -3.98 15.06
CA VAL A 44 3.00 -4.93 16.15
C VAL A 44 4.43 -4.78 16.68
N ARG A 45 5.44 -4.70 15.80
CA ARG A 45 6.85 -4.58 16.20
C ARG A 45 7.18 -3.27 16.91
N SER A 46 6.42 -2.21 16.65
CA SER A 46 6.60 -0.89 17.27
C SER A 46 5.83 -0.75 18.59
N HIS A 47 4.95 -1.70 18.91
CA HIS A 47 4.10 -1.62 20.08
C HIS A 47 4.92 -1.76 21.39
N PRO A 48 4.73 -0.90 22.40
CA PRO A 48 5.51 -0.95 23.65
C PRO A 48 5.47 -2.31 24.37
N SER A 49 4.31 -2.97 24.35
CA SER A 49 4.12 -4.30 24.95
C SER A 49 4.69 -5.47 24.14
N TYR A 50 5.22 -5.25 22.93
CA TYR A 50 5.77 -6.31 22.11
C TYR A 50 7.19 -6.68 22.55
N LYS A 51 7.41 -7.96 22.85
CA LYS A 51 8.65 -8.46 23.46
C LYS A 51 9.61 -9.10 22.46
N PHE A 52 9.35 -8.95 21.15
CA PHE A 52 10.08 -9.67 20.09
C PHE A 52 10.07 -11.20 20.25
N ASP A 53 9.06 -11.72 20.95
CA ASP A 53 8.84 -13.14 21.24
C ASP A 53 7.88 -13.80 20.22
N SER A 54 7.62 -13.12 19.10
CA SER A 54 6.66 -13.52 18.07
C SER A 54 5.22 -13.72 18.58
N SER A 55 4.90 -13.21 19.78
CA SER A 55 3.58 -13.33 20.38
C SER A 55 2.85 -11.98 20.36
N VAL A 56 1.58 -12.01 19.94
CA VAL A 56 0.71 -10.82 19.94
C VAL A 56 -0.22 -10.93 21.15
N SER A 57 -0.05 -10.04 22.13
CA SER A 57 -0.90 -10.01 23.33
C SER A 57 -2.29 -9.45 23.00
N GLN A 58 -3.25 -9.65 23.92
CA GLN A 58 -4.59 -9.05 23.78
C GLN A 58 -4.56 -7.53 23.67
N GLU A 59 -3.65 -6.88 24.38
CA GLU A 59 -3.45 -5.42 24.30
C GLU A 59 -3.03 -5.00 22.89
N ILE A 60 -1.98 -5.63 22.34
CA ILE A 60 -1.51 -5.34 20.98
C ILE A 60 -2.63 -5.58 19.95
N ASN A 61 -3.40 -6.66 20.13
CA ASN A 61 -4.51 -6.98 19.25
C ASN A 61 -5.66 -5.96 19.34
N TYR A 62 -5.98 -5.49 20.54
CA TYR A 62 -6.98 -4.44 20.74
C TYR A 62 -6.56 -3.15 20.05
N ASP A 63 -5.32 -2.70 20.30
CA ASP A 63 -4.78 -1.48 19.71
C ASP A 63 -4.68 -1.56 18.18
N LEU A 64 -4.36 -2.74 17.65
CA LEU A 64 -4.36 -3.01 16.21
C LEU A 64 -5.75 -2.84 15.61
N LEU A 65 -6.78 -3.45 16.21
CA LEU A 65 -8.16 -3.37 15.71
C LEU A 65 -8.70 -1.94 15.78
N VAL A 66 -8.39 -1.20 16.87
CA VAL A 66 -8.74 0.21 16.99
C VAL A 66 -8.06 1.03 15.90
N ALA A 67 -6.77 0.83 15.66
CA ALA A 67 -6.05 1.55 14.60
C ALA A 67 -6.64 1.28 13.20
N VAL A 68 -7.07 0.05 12.92
CA VAL A 68 -7.71 -0.31 11.66
C VAL A 68 -9.09 0.35 11.53
N ASP A 69 -9.92 0.33 12.58
CA ASP A 69 -11.23 1.02 12.59
C ASP A 69 -11.07 2.54 12.41
N GLU A 70 -10.07 3.15 13.05
CA GLU A 70 -9.75 4.56 12.85
C GLU A 70 -9.33 4.87 11.40
N ILE A 71 -8.58 3.97 10.75
CA ILE A 71 -8.19 4.13 9.34
C ILE A 71 -9.41 4.00 8.42
N GLU A 72 -10.26 3.01 8.66
CA GLU A 72 -11.49 2.80 7.87
C GLU A 72 -12.43 4.01 7.97
N ARG A 73 -12.53 4.62 9.16
CA ARG A 73 -13.34 5.83 9.38
C ARG A 73 -12.67 7.12 8.89
N GLY A 74 -11.40 7.06 8.48
CA GLY A 74 -10.62 8.24 8.11
C GLY A 74 -10.21 9.14 9.27
N VAL A 75 -10.30 8.65 10.51
CA VAL A 75 -9.83 9.34 11.73
C VAL A 75 -8.31 9.30 11.80
N ARG A 76 -7.71 8.15 11.47
CA ARG A 76 -6.25 7.96 11.41
C ARG A 76 -5.81 7.90 9.94
N ARG A 77 -4.73 8.60 9.63
CA ARG A 77 -4.04 8.48 8.33
C ARG A 77 -2.98 7.37 8.41
N ALA A 78 -2.88 6.57 7.36
CA ALA A 78 -1.83 5.58 7.16
C ALA A 78 -1.16 5.83 5.80
N PRO A 79 -0.41 6.93 5.63
CA PRO A 79 0.20 7.33 4.35
C PRO A 79 1.20 6.29 3.83
N GLU A 80 1.78 5.49 4.72
CA GLU A 80 2.65 4.38 4.37
C GLU A 80 1.91 3.19 3.75
N MET A 81 0.59 3.08 3.90
CA MET A 81 -0.23 1.96 3.40
C MET A 81 -1.25 2.41 2.35
N LEU A 82 -1.74 3.64 2.44
CA LEU A 82 -2.81 4.17 1.61
C LEU A 82 -2.36 5.46 0.90
N PRO A 83 -2.78 5.66 -0.36
CA PRO A 83 -2.55 6.92 -1.08
C PRO A 83 -3.06 8.15 -0.33
N GLU A 84 -2.46 9.31 -0.62
CA GLU A 84 -2.87 10.58 0.00
C GLU A 84 -4.31 10.99 -0.34
N ASP A 85 -4.80 10.58 -1.52
CA ASP A 85 -6.13 10.81 -2.05
C ASP A 85 -7.14 9.71 -1.70
N TYR A 86 -6.75 8.71 -0.89
CA TYR A 86 -7.66 7.70 -0.40
C TYR A 86 -8.80 8.35 0.41
N ARG A 87 -10.03 8.20 -0.07
CA ARG A 87 -11.24 8.61 0.63
C ARG A 87 -11.95 7.36 1.14
N PRO A 88 -12.13 7.20 2.46
CA PRO A 88 -12.92 6.11 2.98
C PRO A 88 -14.34 6.22 2.41
N SER A 89 -14.81 5.14 1.80
CA SER A 89 -16.19 5.02 1.35
C SER A 89 -17.07 4.84 2.58
N ASN A 90 -17.66 5.93 3.09
CA ASN A 90 -18.55 5.93 4.27
C ASN A 90 -19.38 4.63 4.41
N GLY A 91 -19.18 3.87 5.49
CA GLY A 91 -19.76 2.53 5.64
C GLY A 91 -20.32 2.10 7.02
N TYR A 92 -19.97 2.74 8.15
CA TYR A 92 -20.64 2.49 9.44
C TYR A 92 -21.24 3.77 10.05
N HIS A 93 -22.57 3.80 9.95
CA HIS A 93 -23.58 4.56 10.64
C HIS A 93 -23.13 5.25 11.93
N SER A 94 -23.26 6.57 11.94
CA SER A 94 -23.58 7.31 13.15
C SER A 94 -24.84 6.69 13.79
N GLY A 95 -24.68 6.01 14.93
CA GLY A 95 -25.81 5.68 15.81
C GLY A 95 -25.95 4.21 16.16
N SER A 96 -25.30 3.82 17.25
CA SER A 96 -25.85 2.85 18.20
C SER A 96 -25.03 2.91 19.49
N THR A 97 -25.31 3.95 20.28
CA THR A 97 -25.11 3.90 21.73
C THR A 97 -26.50 3.62 22.33
N PRO A 98 -26.67 2.62 23.21
CA PRO A 98 -27.91 2.45 23.97
C PRO A 98 -28.14 3.61 24.95
#